data_AF-A0A353Z0A0-F1
#
_entry.id   AF-A0A353Z0A0-F1
#
_cell.length_a   1.000
_cell.length_b   1.000
_cell.length_c   1.000
_cell.angle_alpha   90.00
_cell.angle_beta   90.00
_cell.angle_gamma   90.00
#
_symmetry.space_group_name_H-M   'P 1'
#
loop_
_entity.id
_entity.type
_entity.pdbx_description
1 polymer ?
#
loop_
_entity_poly.entity_id
_entity_poly.type
_entity_poly.pdbx_seq_one_letter_code
_entity_poly.pdbx_strand_id
1 'polypeptide(L)'
;MLFIKDNYYLVTTNDWFYGPDGSQYKAVWGRVEILKDETLGIKNERGHANWFVAVGRGESSRAIIAGCQIHYAVECPEPPISTHTKHWTEQGGKCSEYLAPNPVYIAEDIDDLKS
;
A
#
# COMPACT_ATOMS: atom_id res chain seq x y z
N MET A 1 24.14 -10.90 5.47
CA MET A 1 23.75 -10.32 4.17
C MET A 1 22.39 -10.92 3.84
N LEU A 2 21.30 -10.17 4.06
CA LEU A 2 19.94 -10.66 3.84
C LEU A 2 19.58 -10.35 2.39
N PHE A 3 19.32 -11.38 1.58
CA PHE A 3 18.77 -11.22 0.24
C PHE A 3 17.34 -10.69 0.39
N ILE A 4 17.10 -9.43 0.04
CA ILE A 4 15.73 -8.95 -0.16
C ILE A 4 15.27 -9.62 -1.46
N LYS A 5 14.42 -10.66 -1.34
CA LYS A 5 13.68 -11.16 -2.49
C LYS A 5 12.89 -9.99 -3.09
N ASP A 6 12.93 -9.83 -4.41
CA ASP A 6 12.11 -8.88 -5.19
C ASP A 6 10.61 -9.24 -5.15
N ASN A 7 10.08 -9.54 -3.98
CA ASN A 7 8.69 -9.91 -3.79
C ASN A 7 7.84 -8.64 -3.70
N TYR A 8 6.72 -8.65 -4.39
CA TYR A 8 5.69 -7.63 -4.32
C TYR A 8 4.70 -7.96 -3.20
N TYR A 9 4.25 -6.92 -2.51
CA TYR A 9 3.31 -7.04 -1.41
C TYR A 9 2.16 -6.05 -1.57
N LEU A 10 0.99 -6.47 -1.12
CA LEU A 10 -0.14 -5.59 -0.84
C LEU A 10 -0.11 -5.25 0.65
N VAL A 11 0.18 -3.98 0.95
CA VAL A 11 0.23 -3.44 2.31
C VAL A 11 -1.06 -2.68 2.59
N THR A 12 -1.89 -3.16 3.51
CA THR A 12 -3.13 -2.49 3.89
C THR A 12 -2.90 -1.54 5.06
N THR A 13 -3.64 -0.44 5.08
CA THR A 13 -3.55 0.57 6.14
C THR A 13 -4.74 0.52 7.09
N ASN A 14 -4.55 1.00 8.31
CA ASN A 14 -5.61 1.08 9.32
C ASN A 14 -6.73 2.04 8.92
N ASP A 15 -6.39 3.11 8.18
CA ASP A 15 -7.35 4.10 7.69
C ASP A 15 -7.08 4.47 6.23
N TRP A 16 -8.01 5.22 5.65
CA TRP A 16 -7.87 5.81 4.32
C TRP A 16 -6.80 6.91 4.30
N PHE A 17 -6.10 7.03 3.18
CA PHE A 17 -5.10 8.06 2.93
C PHE A 17 -5.25 8.62 1.52
N TYR A 18 -4.60 9.75 1.25
CA TYR A 18 -4.58 10.37 -0.07
C TYR A 18 -3.28 10.07 -0.80
N GLY A 19 -3.39 9.70 -2.08
CA GLY A 19 -2.24 9.57 -2.97
C GLY A 19 -1.85 10.92 -3.61
N PRO A 20 -0.73 10.97 -4.36
CA PRO A 20 -0.27 12.17 -5.05
C PRO A 20 -1.25 12.70 -6.11
N ASP A 21 -2.16 11.85 -6.59
CA ASP A 21 -3.23 12.18 -7.54
C ASP A 21 -4.47 12.79 -6.87
N GLY A 22 -4.49 12.88 -5.54
CA GLY A 22 -5.63 13.37 -4.75
C GLY A 22 -6.74 12.34 -4.52
N SER A 23 -6.58 11.10 -5.00
CA SER A 23 -7.55 10.03 -4.77
C SER A 23 -7.36 9.39 -3.39
N GLN A 24 -8.42 8.77 -2.89
CA GLN A 24 -8.39 8.05 -1.61
C GLN A 24 -8.06 6.58 -1.80
N TYR A 25 -7.20 6.07 -0.92
CA TYR A 25 -6.71 4.70 -0.94
C TYR A 25 -6.74 4.10 0.46
N LYS A 26 -6.73 2.76 0.52
CA LYS A 26 -6.72 1.98 1.77
C LYS A 26 -5.64 0.90 1.79
N ALA A 27 -4.88 0.78 0.71
CA ALA A 27 -3.75 -0.10 0.60
C ALA A 27 -2.75 0.43 -0.43
N VAL A 28 -1.52 -0.05 -0.35
CA VAL A 28 -0.45 0.21 -1.31
C VAL A 28 0.09 -1.12 -1.81
N TRP A 29 0.29 -1.24 -3.12
CA TRP A 29 0.95 -2.40 -3.73
C TRP A 29 2.31 -2.01 -4.31
N GLY A 30 3.31 -2.85 -4.06
CA GLY A 30 4.66 -2.69 -4.60
C GLY A 30 5.70 -3.51 -3.84
N ARG A 31 6.97 -3.33 -4.21
CA ARG A 31 8.11 -3.88 -3.48
C ARG A 31 8.31 -3.16 -2.17
N VAL A 32 8.74 -3.89 -1.16
CA VAL A 32 8.83 -3.41 0.21
C VAL A 32 10.29 -3.28 0.67
N GLU A 33 10.62 -2.12 1.25
CA GLU A 33 11.88 -1.86 1.95
C GLU A 33 11.59 -1.37 3.37
N ILE A 34 12.23 -1.97 4.37
CA ILE A 34 12.13 -1.49 5.76
C ILE A 34 13.12 -0.35 5.97
N LEU A 35 12.59 0.79 6.41
CA LEU A 35 13.33 2.02 6.67
C LEU A 35 13.59 2.17 8.17
N LYS A 36 14.75 2.77 8.50
CA LYS A 36 15.16 3.04 9.88
C LYS A 36 14.64 4.40 10.36
N ASP A 37 14.67 4.62 11.67
CA ASP A 37 14.07 5.78 12.37
C ASP A 37 14.45 7.17 11.84
N GLU A 38 15.52 7.32 11.07
CA GLU A 38 16.03 8.62 10.61
C GLU A 38 15.62 8.97 9.17
N THR A 39 14.84 8.12 8.49
CA THR A 39 14.58 8.28 7.05
C THR A 39 13.82 9.55 6.67
N LEU A 40 13.00 10.11 7.57
CA LEU A 40 12.26 11.36 7.32
C LEU A 40 12.92 12.59 7.97
N GLY A 41 14.17 12.48 8.42
CA GLY A 41 14.87 13.58 9.09
C GLY A 41 14.30 13.95 10.47
N ILE A 42 13.37 13.14 11.00
CA ILE A 42 12.78 13.29 12.32
C ILE A 42 13.19 12.11 13.20
N LYS A 43 13.56 12.37 14.45
CA LYS A 43 13.86 11.33 15.44
C LYS A 43 12.56 11.00 16.18
N ASN A 44 12.00 9.82 15.90
CA ASN A 44 10.75 9.39 16.55
C ASN A 44 10.90 9.21 18.07
N GLU A 45 9.85 9.57 18.80
CA GLU A 45 9.79 9.43 20.26
C GLU A 45 9.54 7.97 20.68
N ARG A 46 10.21 7.52 21.75
CA ARG A 46 10.14 6.15 22.27
C ARG A 46 8.73 5.81 22.77
N GLY A 47 7.87 5.23 21.91
CA GLY A 47 6.57 4.73 22.37
C GLY A 47 5.71 3.98 21.35
N HIS A 48 5.91 4.18 20.04
CA HIS A 48 5.11 3.56 18.98
C HIS A 48 6.00 2.73 18.04
N ALA A 49 5.42 2.05 17.03
CA ALA A 49 6.20 1.27 16.08
C ALA A 49 7.18 2.20 15.31
N ASN A 50 8.43 2.24 15.79
CA ASN A 50 9.51 3.13 15.38
C ASN A 50 10.19 2.65 14.09
N TRP A 51 9.39 2.37 13.07
CA TRP A 51 9.90 1.95 11.78
C TRP A 51 8.93 2.36 10.69
N PHE A 52 9.46 2.56 9.50
CA PHE A 52 8.67 2.85 8.31
C PHE A 52 8.86 1.73 7.29
N VAL A 53 7.85 1.52 6.48
CA VAL A 53 7.97 0.74 5.26
C VAL A 53 7.92 1.69 4.08
N ALA A 54 8.87 1.54 3.18
CA ALA A 54 8.75 2.07 1.84
C ALA A 54 8.13 1.01 0.94
N VAL A 55 7.10 1.41 0.19
CA VAL A 55 6.48 0.57 -0.82
C VAL A 55 6.68 1.25 -2.17
N GLY A 56 7.18 0.50 -3.15
CA GLY A 56 7.55 1.04 -4.46
C GLY A 56 9.00 1.45 -4.59
N ARG A 57 9.53 1.45 -5.82
CA ARG A 57 10.89 1.92 -6.15
C ARG A 57 10.93 3.27 -6.88
N GLY A 58 9.83 3.68 -7.51
CA GLY A 58 9.78 4.93 -8.28
C GLY A 58 9.92 6.16 -7.38
N GLU A 59 10.76 7.12 -7.78
CA GLU A 59 10.94 8.36 -7.00
C GLU A 59 9.64 9.19 -6.89
N SER A 60 8.73 9.03 -7.86
CA SER A 60 7.46 9.78 -7.94
C SER A 60 6.25 9.01 -7.40
N SER A 61 6.39 7.70 -7.18
CA SER A 61 5.29 6.78 -6.84
C SER A 61 5.51 6.05 -5.50
N ARG A 62 6.68 6.19 -4.87
CA ARG A 62 7.00 5.56 -3.59
C ARG A 62 6.14 6.07 -2.45
N ALA A 63 5.50 5.15 -1.73
CA ALA A 63 4.80 5.44 -0.48
C ALA A 63 5.69 5.12 0.73
N ILE A 64 5.70 6.00 1.74
CA ILE A 64 6.34 5.74 3.04
C ILE A 64 5.23 5.65 4.09
N ILE A 65 5.10 4.48 4.72
CA ILE A 65 4.02 4.19 5.67
C ILE A 65 4.64 3.90 7.03
N ALA A 66 4.13 4.54 8.09
CA ALA A 66 4.54 4.24 9.45
C ALA A 66 4.09 2.82 9.84
N GLY A 67 4.95 2.06 10.53
CA GLY A 67 4.65 0.68 10.90
C GLY A 67 3.38 0.52 11.74
N CYS A 68 3.01 1.52 12.54
CA CYS A 68 1.78 1.53 13.33
C CYS A 68 0.50 1.72 12.50
N GLN A 69 0.63 2.15 11.23
CA GLN A 69 -0.49 2.33 10.31
C GLN A 69 -0.73 1.10 9.43
N ILE A 70 0.18 0.12 9.44
CA ILE A 70 0.04 -1.11 8.67
C ILE A 70 -0.90 -2.07 9.41
N HIS A 71 -1.90 -2.59 8.71
CA HIS A 71 -2.79 -3.63 9.24
C HIS A 71 -2.35 -5.02 8.78
N TYR A 72 -2.11 -5.21 7.47
CA TYR A 72 -1.60 -6.46 6.90
C TYR A 72 -0.57 -6.19 5.80
N ALA A 73 0.33 -7.15 5.59
CA ALA A 73 1.16 -7.25 4.40
C ALA A 73 0.96 -8.64 3.79
N VAL A 74 0.47 -8.69 2.56
CA VAL A 74 0.14 -9.93 1.85
C VAL A 74 1.05 -10.06 0.64
N GLU A 75 1.75 -11.20 0.49
CA GLU A 75 2.53 -11.47 -0.72
C GLU A 75 1.60 -11.46 -1.93
N CYS A 76 1.90 -10.59 -2.89
CA CYS A 76 1.03 -10.26 -4.00
C CYS A 76 1.91 -10.05 -5.23
N PRO A 77 2.34 -11.12 -5.92
CA PRO A 77 3.32 -11.03 -7.01
C PRO A 77 2.82 -10.24 -8.21
N GLU A 78 1.51 -10.25 -8.45
CA GLU A 78 0.85 -9.54 -9.54
C GLU A 78 0.14 -8.28 -9.03
N PRO A 79 0.11 -7.18 -9.81
CA PRO A 79 -0.59 -5.97 -9.43
C PRO A 79 -2.10 -6.24 -9.30
N PRO A 80 -2.74 -5.76 -8.22
CA PRO A 80 -4.19 -5.75 -8.12
C PRO A 80 -4.80 -5.00 -9.30
N ILE A 81 -5.96 -5.46 -9.76
CA ILE A 81 -6.70 -4.82 -10.85
C ILE A 81 -7.01 -3.37 -10.46
N SER A 82 -6.38 -2.40 -11.13
CA SER A 82 -6.47 -0.97 -10.78
C SER A 82 -7.81 -0.30 -11.16
N THR A 83 -8.76 -1.07 -11.70
CA THR A 83 -10.06 -0.58 -12.14
C THR A 83 -11.16 -0.90 -11.13
N HIS A 84 -12.42 -0.81 -11.54
CA HIS A 84 -13.54 -1.13 -10.66
C HIS A 84 -13.63 -2.64 -10.44
N THR A 85 -13.77 -3.05 -9.18
CA THR A 85 -14.00 -4.45 -8.83
C THR A 85 -15.44 -4.65 -8.34
N LYS A 86 -15.93 -5.88 -8.40
CA LYS A 86 -17.27 -6.22 -7.92
C LYS A 86 -17.25 -6.28 -6.40
N HIS A 87 -18.09 -5.45 -5.79
CA HIS A 87 -18.39 -5.49 -4.37
C HIS A 87 -19.83 -5.92 -4.17
N TRP A 88 -20.14 -6.36 -2.96
CA TRP A 88 -21.50 -6.60 -2.53
C TRP A 88 -21.75 -5.86 -1.22
N THR A 89 -22.99 -5.44 -1.03
CA THR A 89 -23.46 -4.88 0.24
C THR A 89 -24.76 -5.56 0.63
N GLU A 90 -25.02 -5.66 1.92
CA GLU A 90 -26.25 -6.18 2.46
C GLU A 90 -26.99 -5.03 3.17
N GLN A 91 -28.21 -4.76 2.71
CA GLN A 91 -29.06 -3.73 3.30
C GLN A 91 -30.48 -4.28 3.50
N GLY A 92 -30.87 -4.46 4.76
CA GLY A 92 -32.22 -4.90 5.11
C GLY A 92 -32.54 -6.32 4.65
N GLY A 93 -31.58 -7.24 4.72
CA GLY A 93 -31.73 -8.64 4.31
C GLY A 93 -31.61 -8.89 2.81
N LYS A 94 -31.26 -7.87 2.02
CA LYS A 94 -31.02 -7.99 0.57
C LYS A 94 -29.56 -7.73 0.24
N CYS A 95 -28.97 -8.66 -0.50
CA CYS A 95 -27.64 -8.52 -1.07
C CYS A 95 -27.73 -7.84 -2.44
N SER A 96 -26.95 -6.78 -2.66
CA SER A 96 -26.80 -6.13 -3.96
C SER A 96 -25.33 -6.06 -4.37
N GLU A 97 -25.05 -6.38 -5.63
CA GLU A 97 -23.73 -6.21 -6.23
C GLU A 97 -23.59 -4.81 -6.83
N TYR A 98 -22.41 -4.21 -6.70
CA TYR A 98 -22.07 -2.95 -7.34
C TYR A 98 -20.60 -2.92 -7.73
N LEU A 99 -20.26 -2.06 -8.70
CA LEU A 99 -18.88 -1.79 -9.08
C LEU A 99 -18.37 -0.62 -8.25
N ALA A 100 -17.22 -0.80 -7.60
CA ALA A 100 -16.54 0.28 -6.88
C ALA A 100 -15.08 0.38 -7.33
N PRO A 101 -14.48 1.58 -7.28
CA PRO A 101 -13.06 1.75 -7.53
C PRO A 101 -12.24 0.85 -6.61
N ASN A 102 -11.17 0.25 -7.11
CA ASN A 102 -10.23 -0.45 -6.25
C ASN A 102 -9.36 0.57 -5.49
N PRO A 103 -9.45 0.65 -4.15
CA PRO A 103 -8.74 1.67 -3.37
C PRO A 103 -7.29 1.25 -3.07
N VAL A 104 -6.59 0.73 -4.08
CA VAL A 104 -5.18 0.31 -3.95
C VAL A 104 -4.31 1.29 -4.73
N TYR A 105 -3.38 1.91 -4.03
CA TYR A 105 -2.35 2.74 -4.62
C TYR A 105 -1.25 1.86 -5.21
N ILE A 106 -0.98 1.97 -6.50
CA ILE A 106 0.11 1.25 -7.18
C ILE A 106 1.37 2.11 -7.08
N ALA A 107 2.32 1.71 -6.23
CA ALA A 107 3.54 2.47 -5.95
C ALA A 107 4.72 2.07 -6.86
N GLU A 108 4.45 1.31 -7.91
CA GLU A 108 5.44 0.88 -8.90
C GLU A 108 5.23 1.62 -10.20
N ASP A 109 6.33 1.99 -10.85
CA ASP A 109 6.25 2.62 -12.15
C ASP A 109 5.80 1.57 -13.17
N ILE A 110 4.75 1.87 -13.94
CA ILE A 110 4.13 0.92 -14.88
C ILE A 110 5.12 0.44 -15.95
N ASP A 111 6.17 1.22 -16.23
CA ASP A 111 7.22 0.87 -17.17
C ASP A 111 8.14 -0.25 -16.64
N ASP A 112 8.31 -0.35 -15.33
CA ASP A 112 9.10 -1.41 -14.66
C ASP A 112 8.34 -2.75 -14.58
N LEU A 113 7.03 -2.76 -14.87
CA LEU A 113 6.20 -3.97 -14.90
C LEU A 113 6.23 -4.68 -16.27
N LYS A 114 6.83 -4.06 -17.30
CA LYS A 114 6.86 -4.57 -18.68
C LYS A 114 8.22 -5.14 -19.10
N SER A 115 9.26 -5.04 -18.25
CA SER A 115 10.61 -5.57 -18.49
C SER A 115 10.78 -6.97 -17.94
#